data_AF-A0A7J6QYQ9-F1
#
_entry.id   AF-A0A7J6QYQ9-F1
#
_cell.length_a   1.000
_cell.length_b   1.000
_cell.length_c   1.000
_cell.angle_alpha   90.00
_cell.angle_beta   90.00
_cell.angle_gamma   90.00
#
_symmetry.space_group_name_H-M   'P 1'
#
loop_
_entity.id
_entity.type
_entity.pdbx_description
1 polymer ?
#
loop_
_entity_poly.entity_id
_entity_poly.type
_entity_poly.pdbx_seq_one_letter_code
_entity_poly.pdbx_strand_id
1 'polypeptide(L)' 'MPAPRKTALKGEQFEQNITKRGRASQGKKKDKYPVGPWVLGLFLFVVVGSAVLQIIASAQRG' A
#
# COMPACT_ATOMS: atom_id res chain seq x y z
N MET A 1 50.09 -24.50 6.79
CA MET A 1 49.21 -24.31 7.97
C MET A 1 47.76 -24.28 7.50
N PRO A 2 46.91 -25.29 7.77
CA PRO A 2 45.49 -25.23 7.41
C PRO A 2 44.77 -24.21 8.30
N ALA A 3 44.04 -23.28 7.70
CA ALA A 3 43.28 -22.25 8.42
C ALA A 3 42.27 -22.90 9.39
N PRO A 4 42.05 -22.32 10.60
CA PRO A 4 41.13 -22.91 11.56
C PRO A 4 39.73 -22.98 10.96
N ARG A 5 39.11 -24.18 10.98
CA ARG A 5 37.77 -24.46 10.43
C ARG A 5 36.71 -23.42 10.83
N LYS A 6 36.86 -22.81 12.01
CA LYS A 6 35.97 -21.76 12.55
C LYS A 6 36.00 -20.46 11.73
N THR A 7 37.10 -20.13 11.10
CA THR A 7 37.26 -18.91 10.27
C THR A 7 36.62 -19.07 8.90
N ALA A 8 36.70 -20.27 8.31
CA ALA A 8 36.05 -20.59 7.03
C ALA A 8 34.52 -20.49 7.15
N LEU A 9 33.94 -21.10 8.18
CA LEU A 9 32.50 -21.05 8.47
C LEU A 9 32.00 -19.61 8.67
N LYS A 10 32.81 -18.75 9.27
CA LYS A 10 32.46 -17.34 9.53
C LYS A 10 32.51 -16.50 8.25
N GLY A 11 33.43 -16.81 7.33
CA GLY A 11 33.50 -16.21 5.99
C GLY A 11 32.31 -16.59 5.12
N GLU A 12 31.95 -17.88 5.08
CA GLU A 12 30.79 -18.38 4.31
C GLU A 12 29.47 -17.75 4.77
N GLN A 13 29.29 -17.54 6.07
CA GLN A 13 28.10 -16.85 6.61
C GLN A 13 28.09 -15.36 6.28
N PHE A 14 29.25 -14.72 6.19
CA PHE A 14 29.36 -13.31 5.85
C PHE A 14 29.09 -13.09 4.36
N GLU A 15 29.65 -13.93 3.48
CA GLU A 15 29.40 -13.89 2.04
C GLU A 15 27.92 -14.11 1.68
N GLN A 16 27.25 -15.06 2.35
CA GLN A 16 25.82 -15.32 2.12
C GLN A 16 24.91 -14.18 2.57
N ASN A 17 25.39 -13.29 3.44
CA ASN A 17 24.66 -12.11 3.91
C ASN A 17 25.06 -10.82 3.17
N ILE A 18 26.16 -10.81 2.41
CA ILE A 18 26.58 -9.68 1.55
C ILE A 18 25.54 -9.41 0.45
N THR A 19 25.00 -10.45 -0.20
CA THR A 19 23.94 -10.30 -1.23
C THR A 19 22.57 -9.91 -0.64
N LYS A 20 22.41 -10.03 0.68
CA LYS A 20 21.22 -9.59 1.42
C LYS A 20 21.36 -8.15 1.95
N ARG A 21 22.56 -7.57 1.89
CA ARG A 21 22.83 -6.19 2.29
C ARG A 21 22.23 -5.24 1.24
N GLY A 22 21.07 -4.66 1.56
CA GLY A 22 20.39 -3.69 0.68
C GLY A 22 18.92 -3.98 0.39
N ARG A 23 18.37 -5.12 0.82
CA ARG A 23 16.91 -5.34 0.83
C ARG A 23 16.27 -4.79 2.11
N ALA A 24 16.54 -3.53 2.43
CA ALA A 24 15.56 -2.78 3.20
C ALA A 24 14.34 -2.66 2.29
N SER A 25 13.19 -3.19 2.71
CA SER A 25 11.94 -3.08 1.98
C SER A 25 11.77 -1.65 1.52
N GLN A 26 11.84 -1.41 0.19
CA GLN A 26 11.40 -0.14 -0.35
C GLN A 26 9.96 0.01 0.13
N GLY A 27 9.73 0.98 1.02
CA GLY A 27 8.45 1.21 1.67
C GLY A 27 7.35 1.12 0.61
N LYS A 28 6.25 0.44 0.94
CA LYS A 28 5.09 0.25 0.07
C LYS A 28 4.57 1.63 -0.37
N LYS A 29 5.17 2.22 -1.40
CA LYS A 29 4.72 3.46 -2.02
C LYS A 29 3.56 3.08 -2.91
N LYS A 30 2.34 3.14 -2.37
CA LYS A 30 1.08 3.41 -3.09
C LYS A 30 -0.09 3.32 -2.12
N ASP A 31 -0.11 4.19 -1.11
CA ASP A 31 -1.39 4.64 -0.53
C ASP A 31 -2.02 5.60 -1.54
N LYS A 32 -2.56 5.00 -2.60
CA LYS A 32 -3.17 5.73 -3.70
C LYS A 32 -4.56 6.15 -3.23
N TYR A 33 -4.58 7.32 -2.59
CA TYR A 33 -5.71 7.98 -1.93
C TYR A 33 -6.07 7.39 -0.57
N PRO A 34 -6.18 8.22 0.49
CA PRO A 34 -6.62 7.79 1.82
C PRO A 34 -8.08 7.33 1.84
N VAL A 35 -8.81 7.58 0.74
CA VAL A 35 -10.16 7.11 0.50
C VAL A 35 -10.11 6.00 -0.54
N GLY A 36 -10.57 4.80 -0.14
CA GLY A 36 -10.64 3.67 -1.05
C GLY A 36 -11.61 3.93 -2.21
N PRO A 37 -11.43 3.26 -3.37
CA PRO A 37 -12.32 3.41 -4.52
C PRO A 37 -13.81 3.22 -4.18
N TRP A 38 -14.11 2.32 -3.23
CA TRP A 38 -15.45 2.09 -2.71
C TRP A 38 -16.05 3.32 -2.00
N VAL A 39 -15.27 3.95 -1.11
CA VAL A 39 -15.71 5.15 -0.37
C VAL A 39 -15.92 6.31 -1.32
N LEU A 40 -15.03 6.46 -2.30
CA LEU A 40 -15.15 7.51 -3.32
C LEU A 40 -16.41 7.31 -4.18
N GLY A 41 -16.69 6.07 -4.60
CA GLY A 41 -17.91 5.73 -5.33
C GLY A 41 -19.18 6.00 -4.51
N LEU A 42 -19.19 5.64 -3.23
CA LEU A 42 -20.31 5.89 -2.32
C LEU A 42 -20.53 7.40 -2.10
N PHE A 43 -19.44 8.17 -1.95
CA PHE A 43 -19.49 9.63 -1.81
C PHE A 43 -20.13 10.29 -3.04
N LEU A 44 -19.68 9.94 -4.25
CA LEU A 44 -20.26 10.44 -5.50
C LEU A 44 -21.73 10.06 -5.64
N PHE A 45 -22.11 8.81 -5.32
CA PHE A 45 -23.49 8.35 -5.38
C PHE A 45 -24.40 9.14 -4.44
N VAL A 46 -23.98 9.33 -3.19
CA VAL A 46 -24.78 10.08 -2.19
C VAL A 46 -24.92 11.55 -2.59
N VAL A 47 -23.84 12.19 -3.05
CA VAL A 47 -23.87 13.61 -3.46
C VAL A 47 -24.75 13.82 -4.68
N VAL A 48 -24.52 13.08 -5.77
CA VAL A 48 -25.31 13.24 -7.02
C VAL A 48 -26.74 12.73 -6.84
N GLY A 49 -26.91 11.57 -6.20
CA GLY A 49 -28.22 10.96 -5.97
C GLY A 49 -29.13 11.83 -5.09
N SER A 50 -28.59 12.46 -4.04
CA SER A 50 -29.38 13.35 -3.19
C SER A 50 -29.84 14.61 -3.93
N ALA A 51 -28.98 15.20 -4.77
CA ALA A 51 -29.36 16.36 -5.60
C ALA A 51 -30.50 16.03 -6.56
N VAL A 52 -30.44 14.88 -7.24
CA VAL A 52 -31.51 14.45 -8.16
C VAL A 52 -32.82 14.20 -7.41
N LEU A 53 -32.78 13.48 -6.29
CA LEU A 53 -33.96 13.22 -5.47
C LEU A 53 -34.57 14.50 -4.90
N GLN A 54 -33.74 15.46 -4.49
CA GLN A 54 -34.19 16.78 -4.03
C GLN A 54 -34.89 17.57 -5.14
N ILE A 55 -34.35 17.57 -6.36
CA ILE A 55 -34.97 18.24 -7.51
C ILE A 55 -36.36 17.64 -7.79
N ILE A 56 -36.46 16.31 -7.89
CA ILE A 56 -37.74 15.63 -8.13
C ILE A 56 -38.73 15.93 -6.99
N ALA A 57 -38.29 15.81 -5.73
CA ALA A 57 -39.13 16.08 -4.57
C ALA A 57 -39.56 17.55 -4.49
N SER A 58 -38.70 18.48 -4.91
CA SER A 58 -39.04 19.91 -4.96
C SER A 58 -40.05 20.23 -6.05
N ALA A 59 -39.95 19.59 -7.22
CA ALA A 59 -40.87 19.75 -8.33
C ALA A 59 -42.27 19.19 -8.03
N GLN A 60 -42.36 18.14 -7.20
CA GLN A 60 -43.63 17.56 -6.73
C GLN A 60 -44.29 18.34 -5.58
N ARG A 61 -43.54 19.25 -4.93
CA ARG A 61 -44.03 20.09 -3.82
C ARG A 61 -44.48 21.49 -4.26
N GLY A 62 -44.37 21.81 -5.55
CA GLY A 62 -45.08 22.93 -6.18
C GLY A 62 -46.45 22.47 -6.66
#